data_AF-A0A958V0E5-F1
#
_entry.id   AF-A0A958V0E5-F1
#
_cell.length_a   1.000
_cell.length_b   1.000
_cell.length_c   1.000
_cell.angle_alpha   90.00
_cell.angle_beta   90.00
_cell.angle_gamma   90.00
#
_symmetry.space_group_name_H-M   'P 1'
#
loop_
_entity.id
_entity.type
_entity.pdbx_description
1 polymer ?
#
loop_
_entity_poly.entity_id
_entity_poly.type
_entity_poly.pdbx_seq_one_letter_code
_entity_poly.pdbx_strand_id
1 'polypeptide(L)'
;EIADTLEYIIAYPYWHVPNRIAVEEVLVKAKKDSTYLERNNFDILNSKREILDPKSIDWSKMTTNNFKYSVRQEGGSANSLGYVKFIFPNKYSIYLHDTPTKYYFSYESRAYSHGCVRVQHALDLADFLLENDENRYTLDSIKSFIDRRKERVISLNHKIPIYIYYMPTVADSLGNIIFYEDVYGLDNKLIQRLVSYGKQ
;
A
#
# COMPACT_ATOMS: atom_id res chain seq x y z
N GLU A 1 -13.34 1.57 10.28
CA GLU A 1 -12.73 0.36 10.86
C GLU A 1 -12.76 -0.75 9.82
N ILE A 2 -11.78 -1.65 9.87
CA ILE A 2 -11.71 -2.84 9.03
C ILE A 2 -11.54 -4.03 9.98
N ALA A 3 -12.41 -5.03 9.84
CA ALA A 3 -12.28 -6.33 10.45
C ALA A 3 -12.40 -7.35 9.32
N ASP A 4 -11.31 -8.04 9.03
CA ASP A 4 -11.20 -8.92 7.86
C ASP A 4 -10.23 -10.07 8.16
N THR A 5 -9.93 -10.89 7.15
CA THR A 5 -8.95 -11.97 7.24
C THR A 5 -7.84 -11.77 6.23
N LEU A 6 -6.60 -11.83 6.70
CA LEU A 6 -5.42 -11.95 5.85
C LEU A 6 -5.43 -13.33 5.18
N GLU A 7 -5.34 -13.34 3.86
CA GLU A 7 -5.50 -14.55 3.06
C GLU A 7 -4.20 -14.97 2.36
N TYR A 8 -3.40 -14.00 1.89
CA TYR A 8 -2.19 -14.32 1.15
C TYR A 8 -1.15 -13.19 1.17
N ILE A 9 0.10 -13.59 0.93
CA ILE A 9 1.26 -12.72 0.76
C ILE A 9 1.62 -12.69 -0.73
N ILE A 10 1.98 -11.54 -1.26
CA ILE A 10 2.60 -11.41 -2.58
C ILE A 10 4.07 -11.05 -2.38
N ALA A 11 4.97 -11.94 -2.78
CA ALA A 11 6.40 -11.69 -2.85
C ALA A 11 6.75 -11.06 -4.20
N TYR A 12 7.69 -10.10 -4.18
CA TYR A 12 8.10 -9.30 -5.33
C TYR A 12 6.91 -8.70 -6.10
N PRO A 13 6.02 -7.92 -5.42
CA PRO A 13 4.78 -7.46 -6.01
C PRO A 13 5.02 -6.42 -7.11
N TYR A 14 4.25 -6.51 -8.19
CA TYR A 14 4.02 -5.36 -9.04
C TYR A 14 3.14 -4.33 -8.33
N TRP A 15 3.43 -3.05 -8.52
CA TRP A 15 2.52 -2.01 -8.08
C TRP A 15 1.65 -1.53 -9.24
N HIS A 16 0.41 -1.99 -9.26
CA HIS A 16 -0.61 -1.40 -10.12
C HIS A 16 -1.04 -0.06 -9.53
N VAL A 17 -0.56 1.03 -10.12
CA VAL A 17 -0.74 2.39 -9.61
C VAL A 17 -2.23 2.75 -9.73
N PRO A 18 -2.90 3.12 -8.62
CA PRO A 18 -4.27 3.63 -8.67
C PRO A 18 -4.38 4.79 -9.67
N ASN A 19 -5.47 4.81 -10.45
CA ASN A 19 -5.65 5.79 -11.53
C ASN A 19 -5.42 7.23 -11.06
N ARG A 20 -5.91 7.58 -9.86
CA ARG A 20 -5.69 8.88 -9.25
C ARG A 20 -4.20 9.25 -9.13
N ILE A 21 -3.38 8.35 -8.60
CA ILE A 21 -1.93 8.56 -8.47
C ILE A 21 -1.26 8.58 -9.85
N ALA A 22 -1.72 7.73 -10.77
CA ALA A 22 -1.21 7.70 -12.13
C ALA A 22 -1.39 9.05 -12.84
N VAL A 23 -2.54 9.70 -12.69
CA VAL A 23 -2.82 10.99 -13.35
C VAL A 23 -2.32 12.21 -12.57
N GLU A 24 -2.38 12.20 -11.24
CA GLU A 24 -1.97 13.34 -10.40
C GLU A 24 -0.45 13.42 -10.22
N GLU A 25 0.26 12.29 -10.27
CA GLU A 25 1.70 12.24 -10.00
C GLU A 25 2.52 11.70 -11.16
N VAL A 26 2.25 10.47 -11.61
CA VAL A 26 3.10 9.79 -12.59
C VAL A 26 3.06 10.55 -13.92
N LEU A 27 1.86 10.87 -14.42
CA LEU A 27 1.67 11.64 -15.65
C LEU A 27 2.36 13.00 -15.56
N VAL A 28 2.20 13.71 -14.44
CA VAL A 28 2.81 15.04 -14.24
C VAL A 28 4.33 14.97 -14.30
N LYS A 29 4.94 13.95 -13.68
CA LYS A 29 6.40 13.75 -13.69
C LYS A 29 6.90 13.28 -15.06
N ALA A 30 6.19 12.36 -15.72
CA ALA A 30 6.53 11.87 -17.06
C ALA A 30 6.44 12.97 -18.14
N LYS A 31 5.52 13.93 -18.00
CA LYS A 31 5.44 15.10 -18.90
C LYS A 31 6.62 16.07 -18.73
N LYS A 32 7.19 16.15 -17.53
CA LYS A 32 8.33 17.04 -17.23
C LYS A 32 9.68 16.40 -17.58
N ASP A 33 9.76 15.08 -17.49
CA ASP A 33 10.99 14.33 -17.67
C ASP A 33 10.69 13.02 -18.42
N SER A 34 11.15 12.93 -19.67
CA SER A 34 10.92 11.78 -20.55
C SER A 34 11.61 10.50 -20.08
N THR A 35 12.61 10.60 -19.18
CA THR A 35 13.31 9.44 -18.60
C THR A 35 12.69 8.98 -17.29
N TYR A 36 11.69 9.70 -16.75
CA TYR A 36 11.10 9.42 -15.44
C TYR A 36 10.56 7.99 -15.31
N LEU A 37 9.83 7.51 -16.33
CA LEU A 37 9.22 6.19 -16.30
C LEU A 37 10.27 5.08 -16.24
N GLU A 38 11.28 5.17 -17.12
CA GLU A 38 12.39 4.22 -17.18
C GLU A 38 13.19 4.20 -15.88
N ARG A 39 13.63 5.36 -15.38
CA ARG A 39 14.41 5.44 -14.13
C ARG A 39 13.67 4.93 -12.89
N ASN A 40 12.34 4.92 -12.91
CA ASN A 40 11.51 4.47 -11.80
C ASN A 40 10.82 3.11 -12.08
N ASN A 41 11.21 2.43 -13.16
CA ASN A 41 10.67 1.14 -13.60
C ASN A 41 9.13 1.13 -13.73
N PHE A 42 8.57 2.14 -14.40
CA PHE A 42 7.15 2.18 -14.72
C PHE A 42 6.88 1.69 -16.14
N ASP A 43 6.01 0.69 -16.23
CA ASP A 43 5.38 0.26 -17.46
C ASP A 43 4.08 1.03 -17.71
N ILE A 44 3.84 1.34 -18.97
CA ILE A 44 2.55 1.83 -19.45
C ILE A 44 1.83 0.68 -20.15
N LEU A 45 0.64 0.36 -19.67
CA LEU A 45 -0.16 -0.74 -20.16
C LEU A 45 -1.40 -0.21 -20.91
N ASN A 46 -1.72 -0.85 -22.03
CA ASN A 46 -2.98 -0.62 -22.73
C ASN A 46 -4.16 -1.36 -22.05
N SER A 47 -5.37 -1.25 -22.62
CA SER A 47 -6.57 -1.92 -22.10
C SER A 47 -6.49 -3.45 -22.11
N LYS A 48 -5.61 -4.03 -22.94
CA LYS A 48 -5.33 -5.47 -23.01
C LYS A 48 -4.21 -5.91 -22.06
N ARG A 49 -3.66 -4.98 -21.25
CA ARG A 49 -2.49 -5.18 -20.37
C ARG A 49 -1.18 -5.49 -21.09
N GLU A 50 -1.07 -5.09 -22.36
CA GLU A 50 0.18 -5.15 -23.11
C GLU A 50 1.04 -3.93 -22.77
N ILE A 51 2.34 -4.14 -22.58
CA ILE A 51 3.31 -3.07 -22.34
C ILE A 51 3.48 -2.27 -23.63
N LEU A 52 3.32 -0.95 -23.52
CA LEU A 52 3.54 0.01 -24.58
C LEU A 52 4.91 0.66 -24.41
N ASP A 53 5.58 0.95 -25.53
CA ASP A 53 6.74 1.85 -25.53
C ASP A 53 6.25 3.27 -25.16
N PRO A 54 6.72 3.87 -24.06
CA PRO A 54 6.36 5.24 -23.69
C PRO A 54 6.62 6.26 -24.80
N LYS A 55 7.61 6.04 -25.69
CA LYS A 55 7.93 6.95 -26.81
C LYS A 55 6.85 6.96 -27.89
N SER A 56 6.02 5.92 -27.96
CA SER A 56 4.87 5.86 -28.89
C SER A 56 3.68 6.73 -28.44
N ILE A 57 3.74 7.28 -27.21
CA ILE A 57 2.66 8.04 -26.60
C ILE A 57 2.96 9.53 -26.70
N ASP A 58 2.02 10.32 -27.22
CA ASP A 58 2.10 11.78 -27.21
C ASP A 58 1.73 12.33 -25.82
N TRP A 59 2.70 12.36 -24.91
CA TRP A 59 2.56 12.84 -23.53
C TRP A 59 2.09 14.29 -23.43
N SER A 60 2.39 15.13 -24.43
CA SER A 60 2.02 16.55 -24.43
C SER A 60 0.50 16.73 -24.44
N LYS A 61 -0.21 15.87 -25.17
CA LYS A 61 -1.67 15.85 -25.31
C LYS A 61 -2.39 15.09 -24.19
N MET A 62 -1.65 14.41 -23.32
CA MET A 62 -2.23 13.69 -22.17
C MET A 62 -2.57 14.65 -21.04
N THR A 63 -3.76 14.46 -20.49
CA THR A 63 -4.38 15.20 -19.39
C THR A 63 -5.00 14.20 -18.42
N THR A 64 -5.35 14.64 -17.22
CA THR A 64 -6.06 13.82 -16.23
C THR A 64 -7.37 13.23 -16.77
N ASN A 65 -8.02 13.91 -17.73
CA ASN A 65 -9.33 13.53 -18.25
C ASN A 65 -9.27 12.55 -19.43
N ASN A 66 -8.13 12.44 -20.12
CA ASN A 66 -7.99 11.57 -21.30
C ASN A 66 -6.90 10.49 -21.14
N PHE A 67 -6.31 10.38 -19.94
CA PHE A 67 -5.35 9.33 -19.63
C PHE A 67 -6.04 7.98 -19.52
N LYS A 68 -5.93 7.18 -20.59
CA LYS A 68 -6.60 5.88 -20.77
C LYS A 68 -5.72 4.66 -20.50
N TYR A 69 -4.50 4.88 -20.03
CA TYR A 69 -3.52 3.83 -19.81
C TYR A 69 -3.52 3.41 -18.35
N SER A 70 -3.09 2.17 -18.09
CA SER A 70 -2.76 1.73 -16.73
C SER A 70 -1.27 1.86 -16.50
N VAL A 71 -0.88 2.25 -15.30
CA VAL A 71 0.54 2.34 -14.91
C VAL A 71 0.85 1.21 -13.95
N ARG A 72 1.95 0.48 -14.22
CA ARG A 72 2.47 -0.55 -13.33
C ARG A 72 3.92 -0.22 -12.99
N GLN A 73 4.27 -0.21 -11.72
CA GLN A 73 5.68 -0.21 -11.31
C GLN A 73 6.17 -1.65 -11.20
N GLU A 74 7.32 -1.95 -11.79
CA GLU A 74 7.99 -3.23 -11.63
C GLU A 74 8.37 -3.48 -10.16
N GLY A 75 8.43 -4.75 -9.76
CA GLY A 75 8.94 -5.15 -8.45
C GLY A 75 10.41 -4.74 -8.25
N GLY A 76 10.85 -4.69 -7.00
CA GLY A 76 12.26 -4.44 -6.65
C GLY A 76 12.44 -3.35 -5.59
N SER A 77 13.69 -2.99 -5.31
CA SER A 77 14.05 -2.04 -4.23
C SER A 77 13.50 -0.63 -4.41
N ALA A 78 13.14 -0.22 -5.63
CA ALA A 78 12.53 1.07 -5.93
C ALA A 78 10.99 1.01 -6.00
N ASN A 79 10.40 -0.18 -5.90
CA ASN A 79 8.95 -0.36 -5.95
C ASN A 79 8.31 0.25 -4.71
N SER A 80 7.25 1.03 -4.88
CA SER A 80 6.56 1.72 -3.78
C SER A 80 5.94 0.78 -2.74
N LEU A 81 5.68 -0.48 -3.11
CA LEU A 81 5.21 -1.57 -2.26
C LEU A 81 6.34 -2.40 -1.63
N GLY A 82 7.61 -2.09 -1.93
CA GLY A 82 8.77 -2.86 -1.47
C GLY A 82 8.75 -4.31 -1.97
N TYR A 83 9.19 -5.24 -1.12
CA TYR A 83 9.39 -6.64 -1.48
C TYR A 83 8.22 -7.57 -1.18
N VAL A 84 7.32 -7.18 -0.28
CA VAL A 84 6.17 -8.01 0.12
C VAL A 84 4.91 -7.17 0.33
N LYS A 85 3.77 -7.78 0.02
CA LYS A 85 2.43 -7.20 0.21
C LYS A 85 1.52 -8.23 0.87
N PHE A 86 0.70 -7.81 1.81
CA PHE A 86 -0.21 -8.67 2.60
C PHE A 86 -1.64 -8.33 2.25
N ILE A 87 -2.39 -9.31 1.74
CA ILE A 87 -3.74 -9.09 1.21
C ILE A 87 -4.81 -9.69 2.10
N PHE A 88 -5.74 -8.82 2.50
CA PHE A 88 -7.00 -9.12 3.15
C PHE A 88 -8.12 -8.46 2.32
N PRO A 89 -8.79 -9.20 1.43
CA PRO A 89 -9.72 -8.62 0.46
C PRO A 89 -10.88 -7.83 1.10
N ASN A 90 -10.83 -6.51 1.00
CA ASN A 90 -11.85 -5.62 1.57
C ASN A 90 -12.41 -4.63 0.55
N LYS A 91 -13.59 -4.06 0.84
CA LYS A 91 -14.28 -3.08 -0.02
C LYS A 91 -13.53 -1.76 -0.23
N TYR A 92 -12.50 -1.49 0.57
CA TYR A 92 -11.70 -0.26 0.50
C TYR A 92 -10.41 -0.44 -0.32
N SER A 93 -10.12 -1.66 -0.80
CA SER A 93 -8.87 -2.00 -1.50
C SER A 93 -7.61 -1.68 -0.67
N ILE A 94 -7.71 -1.72 0.66
CA ILE A 94 -6.59 -1.49 1.59
C ILE A 94 -5.79 -2.79 1.77
N TYR A 95 -4.49 -2.68 1.97
CA TYR A 95 -3.59 -3.79 2.25
C TYR A 95 -2.40 -3.32 3.10
N LEU A 96 -1.67 -4.26 3.71
CA LEU A 96 -0.37 -3.96 4.29
C LEU A 96 0.71 -4.19 3.23
N HIS A 97 1.79 -3.43 3.28
CA HIS A 97 2.91 -3.64 2.36
C HIS A 97 4.23 -3.15 2.93
N ASP A 98 5.30 -3.67 2.35
CA ASP A 98 6.67 -3.17 2.53
C ASP A 98 6.83 -1.77 1.90
N THR A 99 7.95 -1.11 2.13
CA THR A 99 8.23 0.19 1.52
C THR A 99 9.73 0.46 1.45
N PRO A 100 10.23 1.07 0.38
CA PRO A 100 11.63 1.46 0.30
C PRO A 100 11.96 2.65 1.21
N THR A 101 10.97 3.43 1.61
CA THR A 101 11.14 4.66 2.39
C THR A 101 11.04 4.40 3.90
N LYS A 102 11.91 3.51 4.40
CA LYS A 102 11.94 3.09 5.82
C LYS A 102 12.19 4.24 6.80
N TYR A 103 12.85 5.31 6.36
CA TYR A 103 13.14 6.46 7.21
C TYR A 103 11.89 7.18 7.73
N TYR A 104 10.73 7.08 7.06
CA TYR A 104 9.49 7.69 7.58
C TYR A 104 9.01 7.08 8.89
N PHE A 105 9.49 5.89 9.27
CA PHE A 105 9.14 5.27 10.54
C PHE A 105 9.82 5.94 11.74
N SER A 106 10.86 6.76 11.53
CA SER A 106 11.50 7.53 12.61
C SER A 106 10.77 8.85 12.91
N TYR A 107 9.72 9.21 12.17
CA TYR A 107 8.95 10.42 12.40
C TYR A 107 7.84 10.18 13.43
N GLU A 108 7.52 11.22 14.20
CA GLU A 108 6.43 11.21 15.17
C GLU A 108 5.07 11.10 14.47
N SER A 109 4.79 12.00 13.52
CA SER A 109 3.65 11.87 12.62
C SER A 109 4.00 10.92 11.47
N ARG A 110 3.13 9.96 11.16
CA ARG A 110 3.38 8.93 10.12
C ARG A 110 2.23 8.77 9.11
N ALA A 111 1.30 9.71 9.08
CA ALA A 111 0.15 9.71 8.17
C ALA A 111 0.52 10.18 6.74
N TYR A 112 1.54 9.57 6.13
CA TYR A 112 2.11 9.97 4.83
C TYR A 112 1.80 9.00 3.67
N SER A 113 0.69 8.25 3.73
CA SER A 113 0.32 7.29 2.69
C SER A 113 -0.94 7.68 1.93
N HIS A 114 -1.07 7.17 0.71
CA HIS A 114 -2.31 7.27 -0.09
C HIS A 114 -3.41 6.31 0.38
N GLY A 115 -3.36 5.82 1.62
CA GLY A 115 -4.41 5.02 2.26
C GLY A 115 -4.06 3.56 2.57
N CYS A 116 -3.02 2.98 1.97
CA CYS A 116 -2.51 1.66 2.37
C CYS A 116 -1.54 1.77 3.55
N VAL A 117 -1.36 0.69 4.30
CA VAL A 117 -0.57 0.68 5.54
C VAL A 117 0.82 0.11 5.26
N ARG A 118 1.85 0.91 5.50
CA ARG A 118 3.25 0.49 5.36
C ARG A 118 3.70 -0.23 6.62
N VAL A 119 4.47 -1.31 6.47
CA VAL A 119 5.06 -2.08 7.58
C VAL A 119 6.57 -1.90 7.59
N GLN A 120 7.13 -1.46 8.72
CA GLN A 120 8.57 -1.20 8.85
C GLN A 120 9.39 -2.49 8.70
N HIS A 121 8.94 -3.56 9.33
CA HIS A 121 9.59 -4.87 9.37
C HIS A 121 8.78 -5.88 8.56
N ALA A 122 8.54 -5.56 7.28
CA ALA A 122 7.61 -6.32 6.45
C ALA A 122 8.11 -7.74 6.15
N LEU A 123 9.41 -7.95 5.91
CA LEU A 123 9.95 -9.29 5.72
C LEU A 123 9.89 -10.12 7.01
N ASP A 124 10.17 -9.50 8.15
CA ASP A 124 10.09 -10.16 9.46
C ASP A 124 8.64 -10.57 9.78
N LEU A 125 7.66 -9.72 9.44
CA LEU A 125 6.24 -10.07 9.53
C LEU A 125 5.87 -11.23 8.59
N ALA A 126 6.38 -11.25 7.36
CA ALA A 126 6.13 -12.33 6.42
C ALA A 126 6.70 -13.66 6.93
N ASP A 127 7.89 -13.66 7.51
CA ASP A 127 8.52 -14.83 8.12
C ASP A 127 7.67 -15.35 9.29
N PHE A 128 7.34 -14.47 10.24
CA PHE A 128 6.49 -14.80 11.38
C PHE A 128 5.16 -15.43 10.97
N LEU A 129 4.49 -14.85 9.97
CA LEU A 129 3.21 -15.39 9.49
C LEU A 129 3.37 -16.77 8.86
N LEU A 130 4.40 -16.99 8.05
CA LEU A 130 4.63 -18.27 7.38
C LEU A 130 5.04 -19.38 8.36
N GLU A 131 5.87 -19.07 9.35
CA GLU A 131 6.28 -20.01 10.41
C GLU A 131 5.07 -20.48 11.23
N ASN A 132 4.14 -19.58 11.56
CA ASN A 132 2.95 -19.90 12.35
C ASN A 132 1.79 -20.47 11.52
N ASP A 133 1.92 -20.51 10.20
CA ASP A 133 0.89 -21.00 9.27
C ASP A 133 1.13 -22.46 8.83
N GLU A 134 2.20 -23.09 9.31
CA GLU A 134 2.68 -24.40 8.82
C GLU A 134 2.83 -24.40 7.28
N ASN A 135 3.23 -23.25 6.73
CA ASN A 135 3.29 -23.06 5.28
C ASN A 135 4.50 -23.79 4.70
N ARG A 136 4.35 -24.34 3.48
CA ARG A 136 5.48 -24.92 2.75
C ARG A 136 6.53 -23.88 2.32
N TYR A 137 6.13 -22.61 2.25
CA TYR A 137 7.01 -21.51 1.90
C TYR A 137 7.58 -20.89 3.17
N THR A 138 8.84 -20.48 3.09
CA THR A 138 9.60 -19.83 4.18
C THR A 138 10.08 -18.46 3.74
N LEU A 139 10.70 -17.69 4.64
CA LEU A 139 11.42 -16.47 4.25
C LEU A 139 12.45 -16.70 3.14
N ASP A 140 13.15 -17.83 3.13
CA ASP A 140 14.09 -18.16 2.06
C ASP A 140 13.40 -18.39 0.71
N SER A 141 12.16 -18.90 0.72
CA SER A 141 11.34 -18.95 -0.49
C SER A 141 11.04 -17.54 -1.01
N ILE A 142 10.66 -16.62 -0.12
CA ILE A 142 10.42 -15.21 -0.46
C ILE A 142 11.68 -14.56 -1.04
N LYS A 143 12.82 -14.68 -0.37
CA LYS A 143 14.13 -14.17 -0.86
C LYS A 143 14.45 -14.73 -2.24
N SER A 144 14.25 -16.03 -2.45
CA SER A 144 14.45 -16.65 -3.76
C SER A 144 13.52 -16.08 -4.86
N PHE A 145 12.27 -15.70 -4.54
CA PHE A 145 11.39 -15.02 -5.50
C PHE A 145 11.86 -13.60 -5.81
N ILE A 146 12.34 -12.88 -4.80
CA ILE A 146 12.91 -11.54 -4.93
C ILE A 146 14.16 -11.57 -5.81
N ASP A 147 15.10 -12.48 -5.55
CA ASP A 147 16.36 -12.61 -6.29
C ASP A 147 16.12 -12.96 -7.76
N ARG A 148 15.12 -13.82 -8.02
CA ARG A 148 14.68 -14.19 -9.37
C ARG A 148 13.78 -13.15 -10.04
N ARG A 149 13.47 -12.04 -9.35
CA ARG A 149 12.58 -10.97 -9.82
C ARG A 149 11.23 -11.47 -10.31
N LYS A 150 10.67 -12.45 -9.59
CA LYS A 150 9.44 -13.13 -10.00
C LYS A 150 8.35 -12.92 -8.96
N GLU A 151 7.31 -12.19 -9.35
CA GLU A 151 6.11 -12.05 -8.52
C GLU A 151 5.55 -13.44 -8.18
N ARG A 152 5.23 -13.65 -6.89
CA ARG A 152 4.62 -14.89 -6.42
C ARG A 152 3.55 -14.63 -5.39
N VAL A 153 2.37 -15.20 -5.64
CA VAL A 153 1.30 -15.31 -4.64
C VAL A 153 1.56 -16.52 -3.76
N ILE A 154 1.56 -16.30 -2.46
CA ILE A 154 1.74 -17.28 -1.39
C ILE A 154 0.46 -17.25 -0.55
N SER A 155 -0.42 -18.23 -0.78
CA SER A 155 -1.63 -18.41 0.03
C SER A 155 -1.26 -18.88 1.43
N LEU A 156 -1.91 -18.31 2.44
CA LEU A 156 -1.86 -18.80 3.81
C LEU A 156 -2.81 -20.00 3.95
N ASN A 157 -2.42 -20.98 4.75
CA ASN A 157 -3.22 -22.15 5.07
C ASN A 157 -4.36 -21.81 6.05
N HIS A 158 -4.09 -20.89 6.97
CA HIS A 158 -5.00 -20.45 8.02
C HIS A 158 -5.41 -19.00 7.79
N LYS A 159 -6.69 -18.70 8.05
CA LYS A 159 -7.20 -17.33 8.00
C LYS A 159 -6.74 -16.57 9.23
N ILE A 160 -5.94 -15.53 9.05
CA ILE A 160 -5.40 -14.73 10.15
C ILE A 160 -6.27 -13.46 10.28
N PRO A 161 -6.99 -13.25 11.41
CA PRO A 161 -7.80 -12.06 11.59
C PRO A 161 -6.95 -10.79 11.56
N ILE A 162 -7.46 -9.75 10.91
CA ILE A 162 -6.86 -8.41 10.91
C ILE A 162 -7.90 -7.36 11.32
N TYR A 163 -7.50 -6.49 12.25
CA TYR A 163 -8.32 -5.38 12.73
C TYR A 163 -7.56 -4.07 12.54
N ILE A 164 -8.17 -3.13 11.81
CA ILE A 164 -7.68 -1.76 11.66
C ILE A 164 -8.75 -0.83 12.24
N TYR A 165 -8.48 -0.32 13.43
CA TYR A 165 -9.34 0.61 14.14
C TYR A 165 -8.63 1.95 14.38
N TYR A 166 -9.41 2.98 14.64
CA TYR A 166 -8.92 4.32 14.90
C TYR A 166 -9.36 4.74 16.30
N MET A 167 -8.40 4.81 17.22
CA MET A 167 -8.63 5.18 18.61
C MET A 167 -7.62 6.26 19.01
N PRO A 168 -8.00 7.55 18.94
CA PRO A 168 -7.12 8.65 19.34
C PRO A 168 -6.95 8.73 20.87
N THR A 169 -7.69 7.93 21.63
CA THR A 169 -7.52 7.80 23.09
C THR A 169 -7.48 6.31 23.45
N VAL A 170 -6.42 5.87 24.14
CA VAL A 170 -6.25 4.47 24.58
C VAL A 170 -5.75 4.42 26.02
N ALA A 171 -6.01 3.33 26.72
CA ALA A 171 -5.36 3.04 28.00
C ALA A 171 -4.07 2.24 27.77
N ASP A 172 -2.98 2.62 28.43
CA ASP A 172 -1.76 1.80 28.46
C ASP A 172 -1.90 0.59 29.40
N SER A 173 -0.87 -0.25 29.47
CA SER A 173 -0.87 -1.45 30.32
C SER A 173 -0.92 -1.16 31.82
N LEU A 174 -0.67 0.09 32.24
CA LEU A 174 -0.70 0.53 33.63
C LEU A 174 -2.02 1.25 33.97
N GLY A 175 -2.92 1.40 32.99
CA GLY A 175 -4.20 2.10 33.13
C GLY A 175 -4.12 3.62 32.94
N ASN A 176 -2.98 4.17 32.51
CA ASN A 176 -2.88 5.58 32.17
C ASN A 176 -3.54 5.83 30.80
N ILE A 177 -4.21 6.97 30.67
CA ILE A 177 -4.82 7.38 29.41
C ILE A 177 -3.77 8.07 28.54
N ILE A 178 -3.59 7.57 27.32
CA ILE A 178 -2.77 8.15 26.27
C ILE A 178 -3.69 8.79 25.23
N PHE A 179 -3.37 10.04 24.88
CA PHE A 179 -4.02 10.77 23.81
C PHE A 179 -3.08 10.88 22.60
N TYR A 180 -3.61 10.61 21.42
CA TYR A 180 -2.97 10.79 20.13
C TYR A 180 -3.66 11.91 19.36
N GLU A 181 -2.95 12.47 18.39
CA GLU A 181 -3.50 13.48 17.48
C GLU A 181 -4.68 12.91 16.66
N ASP A 182 -5.80 13.64 16.62
CA ASP A 182 -6.96 13.29 15.79
C ASP A 182 -6.73 13.66 14.32
N VAL A 183 -5.81 12.95 13.65
CA VAL A 183 -5.39 13.20 12.27
C VAL A 183 -6.52 13.11 11.23
N TYR A 184 -7.65 12.48 11.57
CA TYR A 184 -8.83 12.39 10.69
C TYR A 184 -9.97 13.33 11.07
N GLY A 185 -9.83 14.09 12.16
CA GLY A 185 -10.84 15.02 12.65
C GLY A 185 -12.16 14.32 13.01
N LEU A 186 -12.12 13.05 13.42
CA LEU A 186 -13.32 12.26 13.71
C LEU A 186 -13.93 12.60 15.07
N ASP A 187 -13.13 13.01 16.05
CA ASP A 187 -13.61 13.36 17.38
C ASP A 187 -14.41 14.65 17.31
N ASN A 188 -13.89 15.66 16.60
CA ASN A 188 -14.62 16.91 16.36
C ASN A 188 -15.96 16.68 15.64
N LYS A 189 -15.99 15.78 14.65
CA LYS A 189 -17.24 15.41 13.95
C LYS A 189 -18.22 14.71 14.88
N LEU A 190 -17.74 13.82 15.75
CA LEU A 190 -18.55 13.13 16.74
C LEU A 190 -19.15 14.12 17.75
N ILE A 191 -18.33 15.00 18.30
CA ILE A 191 -18.75 16.03 19.26
C ILE A 191 -19.85 16.92 18.66
N GLN A 192 -19.67 17.41 17.43
CA GLN A 192 -20.67 18.22 16.75
C GLN A 192 -22.02 17.49 16.62
N ARG A 193 -22.00 16.19 16.27
CA ARG A 193 -23.21 15.38 16.19
C ARG A 193 -23.87 15.24 17.57
N LEU A 194 -23.12 14.86 18.60
CA LEU A 194 -23.65 14.69 19.95
C LEU A 194 -24.29 15.97 20.50
N VAL A 195 -23.64 17.13 20.30
CA VAL A 195 -24.18 18.44 20.69
C VAL A 195 -25.46 18.79 19.94
N SER A 196 -25.57 18.43 18.66
CA SER A 196 -26.79 18.67 17.88
C SER A 196 -27.97 17.80 18.31
N TYR A 197 -27.70 16.57 18.75
CA TYR A 197 -28.73 15.67 19.29
C TYR A 197 -29.20 16.11 20.68
N GLY A 198 -28.30 16.58 21.55
CA GLY A 198 -28.67 17.04 22.90
C GLY A 198 -29.39 18.39 22.96
N LYS A 199 -29.66 19.02 21.81
CA LYS A 199 -30.42 20.28 21.67
C LYS A 199 -31.85 20.08 21.13
N GLN A 200 -32.27 18.84 20.88
CA GLN A 200 -33.67 18.49 20.62
C GLN A 200 -34.40 18.20 21.93
#